data_AF-A0A9E2KED2-F1
#
_entry.id   AF-A0A9E2KED2-F1
#
_cell.length_a   1.000
_cell.length_b   1.000
_cell.length_c   1.000
_cell.angle_alpha   90.00
_cell.angle_beta   90.00
_cell.angle_gamma   90.00
#
_symmetry.space_group_name_H-M   'P 1'
#
loop_
_entity.id
_entity.type
_entity.pdbx_description
1 polymer ?
#
loop_
_entity_poly.entity_id
_entity_poly.type
_entity_poly.pdbx_seq_one_letter_code
_entity_poly.pdbx_strand_id
1 'polypeptide(L)'
;MKPLKRIYHYLQQRYGAMWSLLLFVLVMLGLIVMQVFGWSANWHSPDADKYLGWMYACNLGCLLIISVQLLRLDCRRLLSRRTAEILNTCGAVIFILMFIRNRLDDHVTSVDLHAAPFYEGDAMFIYLLCLLLFFCASMVRRAVKIKEEQDLTI
;
A
#
# COMPACT_ATOMS: atom_id res chain seq x y z
N MET A 1 -22.93 -0.12 25.91
CA MET A 1 -21.54 -0.61 25.80
C MET A 1 -21.08 -0.45 24.36
N LYS A 2 -19.99 0.29 24.20
CA LYS A 2 -19.82 1.35 23.19
C LYS A 2 -19.03 0.83 21.97
N PRO A 3 -19.23 1.37 20.75
CA PRO A 3 -18.74 0.86 19.45
C PRO A 3 -17.27 0.39 19.43
N LEU A 4 -16.41 1.01 20.24
CA LEU A 4 -15.03 0.58 20.49
C LEU A 4 -14.89 -0.91 20.83
N LYS A 5 -15.78 -1.47 21.66
CA LYS A 5 -15.70 -2.88 22.07
C LYS A 5 -15.99 -3.83 20.91
N ARG A 6 -16.84 -3.42 19.96
CA ARG A 6 -17.19 -4.18 18.75
C ARG A 6 -16.05 -4.12 17.72
N ILE A 7 -15.45 -2.95 17.54
CA ILE A 7 -14.27 -2.77 16.67
C ILE A 7 -13.08 -3.56 17.21
N TYR A 8 -12.84 -3.48 18.52
CA TYR A 8 -11.78 -4.24 19.19
C TYR A 8 -11.97 -5.75 19.03
N HIS A 9 -13.20 -6.26 19.24
CA HIS A 9 -13.47 -7.69 19.06
C HIS A 9 -13.28 -8.13 17.60
N TYR A 10 -13.68 -7.30 16.64
CA TYR A 10 -13.48 -7.55 15.21
C TYR A 10 -11.99 -7.58 14.83
N LEU A 11 -11.21 -6.60 15.29
CA LEU A 11 -9.76 -6.53 15.10
C LEU A 11 -9.04 -7.71 15.77
N GLN A 12 -9.40 -8.04 17.01
CA GLN A 12 -8.82 -9.18 17.74
C GLN A 12 -9.19 -10.51 17.08
N GLN A 13 -10.38 -10.65 16.51
CA GLN A 13 -10.77 -11.86 15.79
C GLN A 13 -9.97 -12.05 14.50
N ARG A 14 -9.68 -10.97 13.76
CA ARG A 14 -8.94 -11.01 12.49
C ARG A 14 -7.42 -11.04 12.66
N TYR A 15 -6.89 -10.25 13.60
CA TYR A 15 -5.45 -10.02 13.78
C TYR A 15 -4.92 -10.52 15.12
N GLY A 16 -5.74 -11.14 15.98
CA GLY A 16 -5.31 -11.59 17.31
C GLY A 16 -4.14 -12.57 17.30
N ALA A 17 -3.96 -13.33 16.21
CA ALA A 17 -2.80 -14.20 16.01
C ALA A 17 -1.59 -13.49 15.37
N MET A 18 -1.76 -12.28 14.82
CA MET A 18 -0.73 -11.46 14.18
C MET A 18 -0.81 -10.02 14.67
N TRP A 19 -0.49 -9.81 15.96
CA TRP A 19 -0.49 -8.48 16.58
C TRP A 19 0.43 -7.47 15.86
N SER A 20 1.49 -7.96 15.22
CA SER A 20 2.39 -7.18 14.34
C SER A 20 1.65 -6.46 13.20
N LEU A 21 0.54 -7.00 12.71
CA LEU A 21 -0.24 -6.41 11.61
C LEU A 21 -1.08 -5.22 12.08
N LEU A 22 -1.55 -5.24 13.34
CA LEU A 22 -2.24 -4.09 13.93
C LEU A 22 -1.26 -2.93 14.16
N LEU A 23 -0.06 -3.22 14.65
CA LEU A 23 1.04 -2.25 14.73
C LEU A 23 1.38 -1.67 13.35
N PHE A 24 1.47 -2.53 12.33
CA PHE A 24 1.74 -2.10 10.96
C PHE A 24 0.66 -1.13 10.44
N VAL A 25 -0.63 -1.43 10.66
CA VAL A 25 -1.73 -0.54 10.28
C VAL A 25 -1.64 0.83 10.99
N LEU A 26 -1.26 0.85 12.27
CA LEU A 26 -1.08 2.10 13.03
C LEU A 26 0.08 2.94 12.47
N VAL A 27 1.22 2.31 12.16
CA VAL A 27 2.37 2.99 11.55
C VAL A 27 1.98 3.56 10.19
N MET A 28 1.29 2.77 9.36
CA MET A 28 0.79 3.22 8.05
C MET A 28 -0.15 4.43 8.16
N LEU A 29 -1.05 4.44 9.15
CA LEU A 29 -1.91 5.60 9.43
C LEU A 29 -1.09 6.84 9.79
N GLY A 30 -0.03 6.70 10.58
CA GLY A 30 0.88 7.81 10.90
C GLY A 30 1.56 8.38 9.66
N LEU A 31 2.05 7.51 8.76
CA LEU A 31 2.66 7.92 7.49
C LEU A 31 1.67 8.62 6.57
N ILE A 32 0.42 8.14 6.51
CA ILE A 32 -0.66 8.79 5.76
C ILE A 32 -0.88 10.21 6.27
N VAL A 33 -0.97 10.41 7.59
CA VAL A 33 -1.17 11.73 8.18
C VAL A 33 -0.04 12.69 7.81
N MET A 34 1.22 12.24 7.90
CA MET A 34 2.38 13.06 7.50
C MET A 34 2.29 13.48 6.02
N GLN A 35 1.96 12.54 5.12
CA GLN A 35 1.82 12.82 3.70
C GLN A 35 0.66 13.78 3.39
N VAL A 36 -0.47 13.66 4.10
CA VAL A 36 -1.61 14.59 3.96
C VAL A 36 -1.20 16.01 4.34
N PHE A 37 -0.43 16.19 5.42
CA PHE A 37 0.06 17.52 5.80
C PHE A 37 0.95 18.13 4.71
N GLY A 38 1.93 17.36 4.20
CA GLY A 38 2.81 17.81 3.12
C GLY A 38 2.04 18.17 1.84
N TRP A 39 1.09 17.32 1.45
CA TRP A 39 0.21 17.58 0.31
C TRP A 39 -0.63 18.85 0.49
N SER A 40 -1.25 19.03 1.67
CA SER A 40 -2.09 20.21 1.95
C SER A 40 -1.29 21.50 1.96
N ALA A 41 -0.08 21.48 2.53
CA ALA A 41 0.80 22.64 2.61
C ALA A 41 1.22 23.09 1.20
N ASN A 42 1.55 22.13 0.33
CA ASN A 42 1.89 22.40 -1.06
C ASN A 42 0.71 22.95 -1.86
N TRP A 43 -0.51 22.49 -1.58
CA TRP A 43 -1.69 23.02 -2.28
C TRP A 43 -2.07 24.43 -1.87
N HIS A 44 -1.95 24.77 -0.58
CA HIS A 44 -2.31 26.09 -0.07
C HIS A 44 -1.27 27.17 -0.35
N SER A 45 -0.05 26.79 -0.71
CA SER A 45 0.98 27.75 -1.10
C SER A 45 0.73 28.26 -2.54
N PRO A 46 0.69 29.59 -2.75
CA PRO A 46 0.47 30.19 -4.07
C PRO A 46 1.66 29.97 -5.01
N ASP A 47 2.88 29.92 -4.48
CA ASP A 47 4.13 29.74 -5.25
C ASP A 47 4.56 28.27 -5.35
N ALA A 48 3.78 27.35 -4.76
CA ALA A 48 4.12 25.95 -4.76
C ALA A 48 3.89 25.27 -6.11
N ASP A 49 4.82 24.40 -6.46
CA ASP A 49 4.77 23.59 -7.66
C ASP A 49 3.66 22.55 -7.58
N LYS A 50 2.73 22.63 -8.53
CA LYS A 50 1.56 21.76 -8.54
C LYS A 50 1.92 20.34 -8.98
N TYR A 51 3.01 20.14 -9.72
CA TYR A 51 3.52 18.80 -10.04
C TYR A 51 4.01 18.09 -8.78
N LEU A 52 4.72 18.81 -7.89
CA LEU A 52 5.09 18.30 -6.57
C LEU A 52 3.85 17.90 -5.74
N GLY A 53 2.77 18.67 -5.84
CA GLY A 53 1.48 18.35 -5.21
C GLY A 53 0.88 17.04 -5.73
N TRP A 54 0.93 16.82 -7.04
CA TRP A 54 0.46 15.57 -7.65
C TRP A 54 1.35 14.37 -7.30
N MET A 55 2.65 14.57 -7.08
CA MET A 55 3.54 13.53 -6.60
C MET A 55 3.18 13.08 -5.18
N TYR A 56 2.93 14.03 -4.26
CA TYR A 56 2.40 13.70 -2.93
C TYR A 56 1.06 12.97 -3.01
N ALA A 57 0.18 13.35 -3.94
CA ALA A 57 -1.08 12.65 -4.16
C ALA A 57 -0.88 11.20 -4.62
N CYS A 58 0.10 10.94 -5.51
CA CYS A 58 0.44 9.58 -5.94
C CYS A 58 0.95 8.73 -4.76
N ASN A 59 1.85 9.27 -3.94
CA ASN A 59 2.37 8.60 -2.75
C ASN A 59 1.27 8.29 -1.74
N LEU A 60 0.38 9.27 -1.48
CA LEU A 60 -0.77 9.11 -0.61
C LEU A 60 -1.73 8.04 -1.14
N GLY A 61 -1.97 8.03 -2.45
CA GLY A 61 -2.77 7.01 -3.13
C GLY A 61 -2.21 5.60 -2.91
N CYS A 62 -0.90 5.41 -3.10
CA CYS A 62 -0.23 4.13 -2.83
C CYS A 62 -0.41 3.69 -1.38
N LEU A 63 -0.16 4.58 -0.41
CA LEU A 63 -0.32 4.30 1.01
C LEU A 63 -1.76 3.90 1.37
N LEU A 64 -2.75 4.63 0.85
CA LEU A 64 -4.16 4.33 1.09
C LEU A 64 -4.57 2.99 0.50
N ILE A 65 -4.15 2.69 -0.74
CA ILE A 65 -4.46 1.42 -1.38
C ILE A 65 -3.84 0.26 -0.60
N ILE A 66 -2.56 0.33 -0.26
CA ILE A 66 -1.89 -0.69 0.55
C ILE A 66 -2.64 -0.89 1.87
N SER A 67 -2.98 0.21 2.56
CA SER A 67 -3.66 0.17 3.85
C SER A 67 -5.04 -0.48 3.76
N VAL A 68 -5.85 -0.08 2.78
CA VAL A 68 -7.20 -0.66 2.57
C VAL A 68 -7.11 -2.13 2.19
N GLN A 69 -6.15 -2.52 1.35
CA GLN A 69 -5.99 -3.90 0.91
C GLN A 69 -5.46 -4.80 2.05
N LEU A 70 -4.58 -4.28 2.91
CA LEU A 70 -4.19 -4.95 4.16
C LEU A 70 -5.37 -5.15 5.11
N LEU A 71 -6.24 -4.15 5.26
CA LEU A 71 -7.45 -4.29 6.09
C LEU A 71 -8.45 -5.31 5.53
N ARG A 72 -8.46 -5.48 4.21
CA ARG A 72 -9.31 -6.45 3.50
C ARG A 72 -8.74 -7.86 3.52
N LEU A 73 -7.43 -8.03 3.76
CA LEU A 73 -6.81 -9.33 3.91
C LEU A 73 -7.30 -10.01 5.19
N ASP A 74 -7.97 -11.13 5.02
CA ASP A 74 -8.35 -11.99 6.14
C ASP A 74 -7.21 -12.98 6.41
N CYS A 75 -6.52 -12.80 7.55
CA CYS A 75 -5.39 -13.63 7.95
C CYS A 75 -5.78 -15.11 8.11
N ARG A 76 -7.08 -15.42 8.30
CA ARG A 76 -7.57 -16.80 8.39
C ARG A 76 -7.74 -17.48 7.03
N ARG A 77 -7.79 -16.70 5.94
CA ARG A 77 -8.00 -17.17 4.55
C ARG A 77 -6.95 -16.60 3.60
N LEU A 78 -5.69 -16.63 4.02
CA LEU A 78 -4.55 -16.18 3.22
C LEU A 78 -4.41 -17.00 1.92
N LEU A 79 -4.63 -18.32 1.99
CA LEU A 79 -4.67 -19.21 0.84
C LEU A 79 -6.05 -19.18 0.17
N SER A 80 -6.32 -18.11 -0.57
CA SER A 80 -7.53 -18.01 -1.39
C SER A 80 -7.24 -17.30 -2.71
N ARG A 81 -8.02 -17.62 -3.75
CA ARG A 81 -7.95 -16.92 -5.05
C ARG A 81 -8.14 -15.41 -4.88
N ARG A 82 -9.04 -15.02 -3.97
CA ARG A 82 -9.31 -13.62 -3.61
C ARG A 82 -8.07 -12.92 -3.06
N THR A 83 -7.29 -13.57 -2.19
CA THR A 83 -6.06 -12.99 -1.63
C THR A 83 -5.04 -12.73 -2.74
N ALA A 84 -4.87 -13.66 -3.67
CA ALA A 84 -3.98 -13.47 -4.81
C ALA A 84 -4.43 -12.33 -5.72
N GLU A 85 -5.73 -12.21 -5.99
CA GLU A 85 -6.27 -11.07 -6.76
C GLU A 85 -6.05 -9.74 -6.07
N ILE A 86 -6.26 -9.66 -4.74
CA ILE A 86 -6.00 -8.46 -3.96
C ILE A 86 -4.53 -8.03 -4.09
N LEU A 87 -3.59 -8.97 -3.93
CA LEU A 87 -2.16 -8.69 -4.07
C LEU A 87 -1.79 -8.24 -5.48
N ASN A 88 -2.32 -8.90 -6.51
CA ASN A 88 -2.04 -8.58 -7.90
C ASN A 88 -2.58 -7.20 -8.29
N THR A 89 -3.84 -6.90 -7.94
CA THR A 89 -4.45 -5.59 -8.20
C THR A 89 -3.74 -4.50 -7.41
N CYS A 90 -3.35 -4.77 -6.15
CA CYS A 90 -2.58 -3.83 -5.35
C CYS A 90 -1.25 -3.48 -6.03
N GLY A 91 -0.48 -4.49 -6.44
CA GLY A 91 0.78 -4.29 -7.17
C GLY A 91 0.60 -3.50 -8.46
N ALA A 92 -0.44 -3.80 -9.25
CA ALA A 92 -0.72 -3.11 -10.51
C ALA A 92 -1.07 -1.64 -10.32
N VAL A 93 -1.91 -1.30 -9.33
CA VAL A 93 -2.28 0.09 -9.09
C VAL A 93 -1.11 0.91 -8.55
N ILE A 94 -0.32 0.34 -7.62
CA ILE A 94 0.90 1.02 -7.12
C ILE A 94 1.87 1.26 -8.27
N PHE A 95 2.04 0.28 -9.16
CA PHE A 95 2.92 0.41 -10.32
C PHE A 95 2.48 1.56 -11.24
N ILE A 96 1.18 1.67 -11.54
CA ILE A 96 0.62 2.76 -12.35
C ILE A 96 0.84 4.11 -11.66
N LEU A 97 0.56 4.21 -10.37
CA LEU A 97 0.74 5.45 -9.60
C LEU A 97 2.20 5.88 -9.56
N MET A 98 3.13 4.94 -9.42
CA MET A 98 4.57 5.24 -9.44
C MET A 98 5.06 5.61 -10.83
N PHE A 99 4.53 4.98 -11.87
CA PHE A 99 4.82 5.37 -13.24
C PHE A 99 4.38 6.81 -13.52
N ILE A 100 3.17 7.19 -13.08
CA ILE A 100 2.67 8.57 -13.18
C ILE A 100 3.54 9.52 -12.38
N ARG A 101 3.85 9.19 -11.11
CA ARG A 101 4.75 9.96 -10.25
C ARG A 101 6.09 10.22 -10.94
N ASN A 102 6.68 9.21 -11.57
CA ASN A 102 7.97 9.34 -12.24
C ASN A 102 7.91 10.26 -13.46
N ARG A 103 6.77 10.33 -14.15
CA ARG A 103 6.55 11.31 -15.23
C ARG A 103 6.35 12.73 -14.73
N LEU A 104 5.79 12.89 -13.53
CA LEU A 104 5.62 14.19 -12.91
C LEU A 104 6.95 14.79 -12.44
N ASP A 105 7.92 13.94 -12.07
CA ASP A 105 9.27 14.31 -11.65
C ASP A 105 9.96 15.21 -12.68
N ASP A 106 9.89 14.82 -13.97
CA ASP A 106 10.45 15.55 -15.11
C ASP A 106 9.90 17.00 -15.25
N HIS A 107 8.78 17.31 -14.59
CA HIS A 107 8.11 18.59 -14.65
C HIS A 107 8.25 19.44 -13.38
N VAL A 108 8.86 18.90 -12.32
CA VAL A 108 9.10 19.67 -11.09
C VAL A 108 10.32 20.57 -11.29
N THR A 109 10.14 21.86 -11.08
CA THR A 109 11.20 22.88 -11.32
C THR A 109 11.53 23.70 -10.09
N SER A 110 10.67 23.63 -9.06
CA SER A 110 10.77 24.44 -7.84
C SER A 110 11.78 23.93 -6.81
N VAL A 111 12.09 22.64 -6.83
CA VAL A 111 12.94 21.97 -5.84
C VAL A 111 13.81 20.94 -6.55
N ASP A 112 15.09 20.90 -6.22
CA ASP A 112 15.96 19.80 -6.64
C ASP A 112 15.66 18.57 -5.78
N LEU A 113 14.81 17.68 -6.29
CA LEU A 113 14.43 16.48 -5.56
C LEU A 113 15.57 15.46 -5.49
N HIS A 114 16.52 15.49 -6.41
CA HIS A 114 17.68 14.59 -6.40
C HIS A 114 18.69 14.97 -5.31
N ALA A 115 18.67 16.23 -4.86
CA ALA A 115 19.42 16.68 -3.69
C ALA A 115 18.81 16.21 -2.36
N ALA A 116 17.53 15.80 -2.34
CA ALA A 116 16.90 15.29 -1.13
C ALA A 116 17.41 13.87 -0.82
N PRO A 117 17.97 13.63 0.39
CA PRO A 117 18.38 12.30 0.77
C PRO A 117 17.15 11.38 0.74
N PHE A 118 17.32 10.19 0.15
CA PHE A 118 16.32 9.12 0.00
C PHE A 118 15.32 9.25 -1.16
N TYR A 119 15.27 10.36 -1.90
CA TYR A 119 14.27 10.55 -2.97
C TYR A 119 14.32 9.51 -4.10
N GLU A 120 15.51 9.21 -4.62
CA GLU A 120 15.69 8.18 -5.66
C GLU A 120 15.53 6.76 -5.09
N GLY A 121 15.97 6.57 -3.84
CA GLY A 121 15.84 5.29 -3.13
C GLY A 121 14.36 4.91 -2.96
N ASP A 122 13.52 5.88 -2.60
CA ASP A 122 12.09 5.66 -2.38
C ASP A 122 11.39 5.11 -3.62
N ALA A 123 11.66 5.66 -4.81
CA ALA A 123 11.07 5.17 -6.05
C ALA A 123 11.47 3.71 -6.33
N MET A 124 12.76 3.39 -6.18
CA MET A 124 13.27 2.03 -6.39
C MET A 124 12.65 1.02 -5.41
N PHE A 125 12.55 1.38 -4.12
CA PHE A 125 11.93 0.53 -3.11
C PHE A 125 10.45 0.28 -3.36
N ILE A 126 9.71 1.27 -3.87
CA ILE A 126 8.29 1.09 -4.18
C ILE A 126 8.11 0.19 -5.41
N TYR A 127 8.95 0.32 -6.46
CA TYR A 127 8.91 -0.62 -7.58
C TYR A 127 9.28 -2.05 -7.16
N LEU A 128 10.25 -2.21 -6.25
CA LEU A 128 10.57 -3.52 -5.67
C LEU A 128 9.37 -4.11 -4.90
N LEU A 129 8.68 -3.29 -4.10
CA LEU A 129 7.43 -3.69 -3.44
C LEU A 129 6.37 -4.12 -4.46
N CYS A 130 6.25 -3.38 -5.57
CA CYS A 130 5.64 -3.78 -6.85
C CYS A 130 5.77 -5.26 -7.18
N LEU A 131 7.01 -5.62 -7.48
CA LEU A 131 7.41 -6.95 -7.93
C LEU A 131 7.17 -7.99 -6.84
N LEU A 132 7.43 -7.67 -5.57
CA LEU A 132 7.17 -8.55 -4.45
C LEU A 132 5.68 -8.87 -4.31
N LEU A 133 4.79 -7.90 -4.50
CA LEU A 133 3.34 -8.14 -4.47
C LEU A 133 2.88 -9.06 -5.60
N PHE A 134 3.40 -8.87 -6.82
CA PHE A 134 3.12 -9.78 -7.94
C PHE A 134 3.66 -11.19 -7.70
N PHE A 135 4.86 -11.30 -7.14
CA PHE A 135 5.47 -12.57 -6.77
C PHE A 135 4.64 -13.30 -5.71
N CYS A 136 4.28 -12.61 -4.63
CA CYS A 136 3.41 -13.14 -3.58
C CYS A 136 2.04 -13.56 -4.12
N ALA A 137 1.44 -12.77 -5.02
CA ALA A 137 0.18 -13.14 -5.67
C ALA A 137 0.31 -14.46 -6.45
N SER A 138 1.40 -14.61 -7.21
CA SER A 138 1.69 -15.83 -7.99
C SER A 138 1.90 -17.05 -7.09
N MET A 139 2.62 -16.88 -5.99
CA MET A 139 2.82 -17.91 -4.96
C MET A 139 1.50 -18.35 -4.35
N VAL A 140 0.63 -17.41 -3.96
CA VAL A 140 -0.69 -17.73 -3.38
C VAL A 140 -1.56 -18.47 -4.40
N ARG A 141 -1.60 -18.05 -5.68
CA ARG A 141 -2.34 -18.78 -6.73
C ARG A 141 -1.86 -20.22 -6.86
N ARG A 142 -0.54 -20.42 -6.89
CA ARG A 142 0.06 -21.75 -7.02
C ARG A 142 -0.26 -22.63 -5.81
N ALA A 143 -0.16 -22.08 -4.60
CA ALA A 143 -0.47 -22.81 -3.39
C ALA A 143 -1.97 -23.16 -3.27
N VAL A 144 -2.86 -22.27 -3.73
CA VAL A 144 -4.30 -22.59 -3.84
C VAL A 144 -4.54 -23.73 -4.83
N LYS A 145 -3.88 -23.72 -5.99
CA LYS A 145 -4.00 -24.79 -6.99
C LYS A 145 -3.52 -26.15 -6.43
N ILE A 146 -2.38 -26.18 -5.74
CA ILE A 146 -1.87 -27.40 -5.10
C ILE A 146 -2.87 -27.92 -4.05
N LYS A 147 -3.46 -27.03 -3.25
CA LYS A 147 -4.47 -27.40 -2.26
C LYS A 147 -5.72 -27.99 -2.93
N GLU A 148 -6.22 -27.35 -3.99
CA GLU A 148 -7.37 -27.85 -4.75
C GLU A 148 -7.09 -29.23 -5.38
N GLU A 149 -5.88 -29.46 -5.90
CA GLU A 149 -5.46 -30.76 -6.44
C GLU A 149 -5.38 -31.85 -5.36
N GLN A 150 -4.87 -31.53 -4.17
CA GLN A 150 -4.79 -32.46 -3.04
C GLN A 150 -6.17 -32.81 -2.45
N ASP A 151 -7.06 -31.82 -2.34
CA ASP A 151 -8.43 -32.03 -1.86
C ASP A 151 -9.27 -32.89 -2.84
N LEU A 152 -8.90 -32.96 -4.13
CA LEU A 152 -9.56 -33.82 -5.14
C LEU A 152 -9.03 -35.26 -5.17
N THR A 153 -7.88 -35.53 -4.55
CA THR A 153 -7.25 -36.85 -4.51
C THR A 153 -7.58 -37.68 -3.27
N ILE A 154 -8.29 -37.10 -2.29
CA ILE A 154 -8.76 -37.75 -1.06
C ILE A 154 -10.28 -38.01 -1.20
#